data_AF-A0A3C1JCI1-F1
#
_entry.id   AF-A0A3C1JCI1-F1
#
_cell.length_a   1.000
_cell.length_b   1.000
_cell.length_c   1.000
_cell.angle_alpha   90.00
_cell.angle_beta   90.00
_cell.angle_gamma   90.00
#
_symmetry.space_group_name_H-M   'P 1'
#
loop_
_entity.id
_entity.type
_entity.pdbx_description
1 polymer ?
#
loop_
_entity_poly.entity_id
_entity_poly.type
_entity_poly.pdbx_seq_one_letter_code
_entity_poly.pdbx_strand_id
1 'polypeptide(L)'
;MTSTAPRTGTSLNLTYSAEASSCLRDLGQPYTLKSRDGAPAFAPGLSSDGAAVPPCLPCHLGDPAFLAAHGLKFAYVGGSMANGISSTQLAEALGRAGMLGFYGAAGQPVEEVDKAIDRLQAAGGFPFGFNLIHSPSDPALEAALVDLYLKRGVRLIEASAFIGLTLPLIRFRTAGIARNAAGGIETPNRVIGKVSRVEVAERFFSPPEEKFLKELVSRGELTPEQAELASQVPVAEDVTAEGDSGGHTDNRPLVNLLPTILTLRDRVQAERGYAAAPRVGAGGGIATPEAAAAAFMMGAAYVVTGTVNQACAESGTTDLVRTLLAGAGQADVAMAAAADMFEMGVKVQILKRGTMFAMRANKLYDYYRAYNGFEEIPADIRATLERDYFRKPFAEVWAGTRDYFLRRDPAQTERA
;
A
#
# COMPACT_ATOMS: atom_id res chain seq x y z
N MET A 1 -20.92 15.26 16.28
CA MET A 1 -21.96 15.20 17.35
C MET A 1 -21.30 14.59 18.59
N THR A 2 -21.09 15.38 19.63
CA THR A 2 -20.62 14.87 20.94
C THR A 2 -21.75 14.05 21.57
N SER A 3 -21.47 12.79 21.89
CA SER A 3 -22.43 11.81 22.43
C SER A 3 -22.77 12.11 23.90
N THR A 4 -23.57 13.14 24.14
CA THR A 4 -24.19 13.44 25.44
C THR A 4 -25.71 13.24 25.43
N ALA A 5 -26.29 12.79 24.32
CA ALA A 5 -27.71 12.50 24.23
C ALA A 5 -28.06 11.29 25.12
N PRO A 6 -29.02 11.41 26.06
CA PRO A 6 -29.46 10.29 26.87
C PRO A 6 -30.01 9.17 25.98
N ARG A 7 -29.52 7.95 26.17
CA ARG A 7 -30.11 6.77 25.52
C ARG A 7 -31.55 6.65 25.99
N THR A 8 -32.51 6.69 25.07
CA THR A 8 -33.91 6.42 25.40
C THR A 8 -34.04 4.98 25.88
N GLY A 9 -34.84 4.73 26.92
CA GLY A 9 -35.10 3.37 27.45
C GLY A 9 -35.96 2.49 26.54
N THR A 10 -36.32 2.98 25.35
CA THR A 10 -37.22 2.32 24.41
C THR A 10 -36.41 1.60 23.34
N SER A 11 -36.38 0.26 23.40
CA SER A 11 -35.84 -0.55 22.31
C SER A 11 -36.79 -0.53 21.11
N LEU A 12 -36.32 -0.02 19.97
CA LEU A 12 -37.01 -0.16 18.68
C LEU A 12 -36.48 -1.43 18.01
N ASN A 13 -37.31 -2.47 17.95
CA ASN A 13 -36.99 -3.66 17.16
C ASN A 13 -37.25 -3.37 15.68
N LEU A 14 -36.17 -3.15 14.91
CA LEU A 14 -36.27 -2.95 13.47
C LEU A 14 -36.44 -4.30 12.76
N THR A 15 -37.68 -4.67 12.47
CA THR A 15 -37.95 -5.85 11.64
C THR A 15 -37.50 -5.59 10.21
N TYR A 16 -36.83 -6.56 9.58
CA TYR A 16 -36.46 -6.47 8.18
C TYR A 16 -37.71 -6.32 7.29
N SER A 17 -37.82 -5.21 6.56
CA SER A 17 -38.84 -4.97 5.54
C SER A 17 -38.21 -4.34 4.30
N ALA A 18 -38.89 -4.45 3.15
CA ALA A 18 -38.43 -3.83 1.90
C ALA A 18 -38.35 -2.30 2.02
N GLU A 19 -39.31 -1.68 2.71
CA GLU A 19 -39.34 -0.25 2.98
C GLU A 19 -38.17 0.17 3.88
N ALA A 20 -37.96 -0.51 5.01
CA ALA A 20 -36.84 -0.23 5.91
C ALA A 20 -35.49 -0.40 5.19
N SER A 21 -35.36 -1.44 4.36
CA SER A 21 -34.15 -1.65 3.55
C SER A 21 -33.95 -0.57 2.50
N SER A 22 -35.03 -0.09 1.86
CA SER A 22 -34.97 1.01 0.90
C SER A 22 -34.51 2.31 1.57
N CYS A 23 -35.09 2.66 2.72
CA CYS A 23 -34.67 3.84 3.49
C CYS A 23 -33.22 3.75 3.96
N LEU A 24 -32.80 2.60 4.52
CA LEU A 24 -31.43 2.43 5.00
C LEU A 24 -30.37 2.40 3.87
N ARG A 25 -30.78 2.14 2.62
CA ARG A 25 -29.91 2.20 1.44
C ARG A 25 -29.83 3.59 0.82
N ASP A 26 -30.74 4.50 1.14
CA ASP A 26 -30.64 5.90 0.74
C ASP A 26 -29.71 6.66 1.71
N LEU A 27 -28.41 6.46 1.50
CA LEU A 27 -27.35 6.98 2.37
C LEU A 27 -27.28 8.52 2.43
N GLY A 28 -27.90 9.22 1.48
CA GLY A 28 -27.94 10.69 1.44
C GLY A 28 -29.12 11.29 2.20
N GLN A 29 -30.17 10.50 2.43
CA GLN A 29 -31.40 10.97 3.04
C GLN A 29 -31.35 10.79 4.56
N PRO A 30 -31.47 11.87 5.36
CA PRO A 30 -31.70 11.72 6.79
C PRO A 30 -33.09 11.14 7.05
N TYR A 31 -33.19 10.29 8.08
CA TYR A 31 -34.46 9.79 8.59
C TYR A 31 -34.55 9.93 10.11
N THR A 32 -35.78 10.11 10.59
CA THR A 32 -36.17 9.94 11.99
C THR A 32 -36.97 8.66 12.11
N LEU A 33 -36.49 7.74 12.94
CA LEU A 33 -37.14 6.49 13.25
C LEU A 33 -38.09 6.68 14.44
N LYS A 34 -39.38 6.41 14.22
CA LYS A 34 -40.45 6.52 15.23
C LYS A 34 -41.15 5.19 15.41
N SER A 35 -41.80 4.97 16.56
CA SER A 35 -42.78 3.88 16.70
C SER A 35 -44.14 4.40 16.23
N ARG A 36 -44.72 3.74 15.22
CA ARG A 36 -46.09 3.97 14.74
C ARG A 36 -46.82 2.63 14.81
N ASP A 37 -47.90 2.59 15.57
CA ASP A 37 -48.71 1.37 15.78
C ASP A 37 -47.89 0.16 16.26
N GLY A 38 -46.85 0.40 17.08
CA GLY A 38 -45.95 -0.63 17.59
C GLY A 38 -44.85 -1.07 16.61
N ALA A 39 -44.81 -0.52 15.40
CA ALA A 39 -43.80 -0.80 14.38
C ALA A 39 -42.85 0.40 14.14
N PRO A 40 -41.58 0.16 13.76
CA PRO A 40 -40.68 1.22 13.35
C PRO A 40 -41.10 1.83 12.01
N ALA A 41 -41.21 3.15 11.95
CA ALA A 41 -41.52 3.92 10.75
C ALA A 41 -40.43 4.97 10.48
N PHE A 42 -39.98 5.04 9.23
CA PHE A 42 -38.99 6.01 8.76
C PHE A 42 -39.69 7.29 8.30
N ALA A 43 -39.47 8.40 8.99
CA ALA A 43 -39.90 9.72 8.55
C ALA A 43 -38.71 10.48 7.94
N PRO A 44 -38.79 11.00 6.70
CA PRO A 44 -37.72 11.80 6.12
C PRO A 44 -37.40 13.04 6.98
N GLY A 45 -36.12 13.36 7.12
CA GLY A 45 -35.62 14.48 7.93
C GLY A 45 -35.20 14.06 9.34
N LEU A 46 -34.53 14.99 10.03
CA LEU A 46 -34.14 14.84 11.43
C LEU A 46 -35.12 15.60 12.33
N SER A 47 -35.61 14.93 13.37
CA SER A 47 -36.50 15.50 14.37
C SER A 47 -36.11 15.02 15.77
N SER A 48 -36.43 15.81 16.79
CA SER A 48 -36.09 15.52 18.19
C SER A 48 -36.99 14.46 18.83
N ASP A 49 -38.06 14.04 18.16
CA ASP A 49 -39.10 13.13 18.66
C ASP A 49 -38.91 11.67 18.23
N GLY A 50 -37.71 11.28 17.80
CA GLY A 50 -37.38 9.90 17.44
C GLY A 50 -35.87 9.63 17.37
N ALA A 51 -35.49 8.41 17.00
CA ALA A 51 -34.09 8.06 16.81
C ALA A 51 -33.58 8.55 15.45
N ALA A 52 -32.41 9.18 15.42
CA ALA A 52 -31.87 9.77 14.20
C ALA A 52 -31.05 8.75 13.38
N VAL A 53 -31.29 8.73 12.07
CA VAL A 53 -30.43 8.09 11.06
C VAL A 53 -29.88 9.21 10.17
N PRO A 54 -28.66 9.71 10.45
CA PRO A 54 -28.06 10.78 9.65
C PRO A 54 -27.56 10.25 8.29
N PRO A 55 -27.32 11.15 7.31
CA PRO A 55 -26.68 10.76 6.06
C PRO A 55 -25.29 10.16 6.32
N CYS A 56 -25.00 9.04 5.67
CA CYS A 56 -23.75 8.29 5.81
C CYS A 56 -23.17 7.99 4.43
N LEU A 57 -22.70 9.04 3.76
CA LEU A 57 -22.10 8.93 2.43
C LEU A 57 -20.68 8.34 2.51
N PRO A 58 -20.24 7.53 1.53
CA PRO A 58 -18.88 6.99 1.53
C PRO A 58 -17.77 8.06 1.55
N CYS A 59 -18.03 9.25 1.01
CA CYS A 59 -17.10 10.38 1.07
C CYS A 59 -16.94 11.02 2.46
N HIS A 60 -17.74 10.60 3.45
CA HIS A 60 -17.61 11.02 4.85
C HIS A 60 -16.79 10.03 5.68
N LEU A 61 -16.35 8.90 5.10
CA LEU A 61 -15.51 7.92 5.78
C LEU A 61 -14.03 8.29 5.65
N GLY A 62 -13.30 8.14 6.74
CA GLY A 62 -11.87 8.47 6.82
C GLY A 62 -11.61 9.91 7.26
N ASP A 63 -10.41 10.39 6.97
CA ASP A 63 -9.92 11.70 7.38
C ASP A 63 -10.12 12.76 6.27
N PRO A 64 -10.91 13.82 6.49
CA PRO A 64 -11.07 14.90 5.53
C PRO A 64 -9.75 15.60 5.16
N ALA A 65 -8.76 15.63 6.07
CA ALA A 65 -7.44 16.18 5.78
C ALA A 65 -6.65 15.32 4.80
N PHE A 66 -6.85 13.99 4.79
CA PHE A 66 -6.31 13.11 3.75
C PHE A 66 -6.93 13.44 2.39
N LEU A 67 -8.25 13.59 2.34
CA LEU A 67 -8.96 13.96 1.10
C LEU A 67 -8.45 15.29 0.54
N ALA A 68 -8.32 16.31 1.39
CA ALA A 68 -7.83 17.62 1.00
C ALA A 68 -6.36 17.60 0.55
N ALA A 69 -5.50 16.86 1.24
CA ALA A 69 -4.07 16.77 0.93
C ALA A 69 -3.79 16.14 -0.44
N HIS A 70 -4.65 15.21 -0.87
CA HIS A 70 -4.48 14.42 -2.09
C HIS A 70 -5.53 14.72 -3.18
N GLY A 71 -6.44 15.66 -2.95
CA GLY A 71 -7.49 16.04 -3.91
C GLY A 71 -8.50 14.92 -4.22
N LEU A 72 -8.90 14.16 -3.18
CA LEU A 72 -9.71 12.95 -3.33
C LEU A 72 -11.17 13.16 -2.94
N LYS A 73 -12.05 12.33 -3.51
CA LYS A 73 -13.46 12.20 -3.11
C LYS A 73 -13.65 11.13 -2.04
N PHE A 74 -12.84 10.07 -2.08
CA PHE A 74 -12.93 8.94 -1.17
C PHE A 74 -11.58 8.65 -0.53
N ALA A 75 -11.59 8.29 0.75
CA ALA A 75 -10.38 7.94 1.51
C ALA A 75 -9.96 6.51 1.19
N TYR A 76 -9.64 6.28 -0.09
CA TYR A 76 -9.44 4.97 -0.68
C TYR A 76 -8.23 5.00 -1.61
N VAL A 77 -7.33 4.05 -1.41
CA VAL A 77 -6.08 3.91 -2.15
C VAL A 77 -6.01 2.52 -2.79
N GLY A 78 -5.76 2.45 -4.09
CA GLY A 78 -5.26 1.25 -4.74
C GLY A 78 -3.75 1.19 -4.56
N GLY A 79 -3.29 0.30 -3.67
CA GLY A 79 -1.87 0.08 -3.40
C GLY A 79 -1.14 -0.47 -4.61
N SER A 80 0.17 -0.25 -4.66
CA SER A 80 1.00 -0.78 -5.73
C SER A 80 1.12 -2.30 -5.70
N MET A 81 1.12 -2.89 -6.90
CA MET A 81 1.38 -4.29 -7.16
C MET A 81 2.48 -4.36 -8.22
N ALA A 82 3.57 -5.05 -7.91
CA ALA A 82 4.82 -5.03 -8.67
C ALA A 82 4.67 -5.39 -10.16
N ASN A 83 5.71 -5.11 -10.93
CA ASN A 83 5.82 -5.44 -12.36
C ASN A 83 4.70 -4.86 -13.23
N GLY A 84 4.23 -3.65 -12.90
CA GLY A 84 3.14 -3.00 -13.63
C GLY A 84 1.77 -3.66 -13.46
N ILE A 85 1.60 -4.59 -12.50
CA ILE A 85 0.28 -5.19 -12.20
C ILE A 85 -0.69 -4.09 -11.75
N SER A 86 -0.23 -3.17 -10.89
CA SER A 86 -0.90 -1.87 -10.75
C SER A 86 -0.53 -1.01 -11.95
N SER A 87 -1.28 -1.22 -13.03
CA SER A 87 -1.03 -0.64 -14.33
C SER A 87 -1.37 0.85 -14.37
N THR A 88 -0.98 1.51 -15.47
CA THR A 88 -1.43 2.88 -15.74
C THR A 88 -2.95 2.97 -15.89
N GLN A 89 -3.60 1.94 -16.43
CA GLN A 89 -5.06 1.88 -16.62
C GLN A 89 -5.77 1.81 -15.27
N LEU A 90 -5.24 1.01 -14.33
CA LEU A 90 -5.80 0.90 -12.99
C LEU A 90 -5.62 2.20 -12.21
N ALA A 91 -4.42 2.80 -12.25
CA ALA A 91 -4.17 4.07 -11.59
C ALA A 91 -5.06 5.20 -12.14
N GLU A 92 -5.24 5.26 -13.45
CA GLU A 92 -6.15 6.20 -14.11
C GLU A 92 -7.61 5.96 -13.71
N ALA A 93 -8.08 4.71 -13.72
CA ALA A 93 -9.46 4.38 -13.35
C ALA A 93 -9.80 4.80 -11.92
N LEU A 94 -8.91 4.52 -10.96
CA LEU A 94 -9.05 4.95 -9.57
C LEU A 94 -9.02 6.48 -9.45
N GLY A 95 -8.03 7.13 -10.08
CA GLY A 95 -7.87 8.58 -10.09
C GLY A 95 -9.12 9.30 -10.58
N ARG A 96 -9.65 8.89 -11.75
CA ARG A 96 -10.87 9.48 -12.34
C ARG A 96 -12.11 9.25 -11.48
N ALA A 97 -12.16 8.18 -10.69
CA ALA A 97 -13.24 7.91 -9.75
C ALA A 97 -13.15 8.74 -8.44
N GLY A 98 -12.10 9.56 -8.28
CA GLY A 98 -11.85 10.35 -7.07
C GLY A 98 -11.20 9.54 -5.94
N MET A 99 -10.49 8.47 -6.28
CA MET A 99 -9.65 7.66 -5.39
C MET A 99 -8.18 7.86 -5.77
N LEU A 100 -7.25 7.32 -4.99
CA LEU A 100 -5.82 7.38 -5.31
C LEU A 100 -5.33 6.04 -5.86
N GLY A 101 -4.63 6.06 -6.99
CA GLY A 101 -3.99 4.88 -7.58
C GLY A 101 -2.47 5.03 -7.67
N PHE A 102 -1.74 3.99 -7.26
CA PHE A 102 -0.28 3.93 -7.41
C PHE A 102 0.14 3.01 -8.56
N TYR A 103 1.00 3.49 -9.45
CA TYR A 103 1.64 2.63 -10.45
C TYR A 103 2.69 1.70 -9.80
N GLY A 104 2.66 0.43 -10.19
CA GLY A 104 3.52 -0.64 -9.66
C GLY A 104 4.90 -0.69 -10.31
N ALA A 105 5.78 0.24 -9.95
CA ALA A 105 7.13 0.35 -10.53
C ALA A 105 8.13 -0.74 -10.10
N ALA A 106 7.92 -1.40 -8.96
CA ALA A 106 8.82 -2.45 -8.49
C ALA A 106 9.09 -3.53 -9.56
N GLY A 107 10.36 -3.83 -9.83
CA GLY A 107 10.78 -4.82 -10.81
C GLY A 107 10.74 -4.38 -12.28
N GLN A 108 10.27 -3.16 -12.58
CA GLN A 108 10.29 -2.61 -13.94
C GLN A 108 11.62 -1.90 -14.24
N PRO A 109 12.13 -1.97 -15.49
CA PRO A 109 13.21 -1.09 -15.95
C PRO A 109 12.80 0.40 -15.87
N VAL A 110 13.78 1.27 -15.66
CA VAL A 110 13.57 2.73 -15.54
C VAL A 110 12.85 3.30 -16.77
N GLU A 111 13.13 2.76 -17.95
CA GLU A 111 12.52 3.18 -19.23
C GLU A 111 11.03 2.87 -19.28
N GLU A 112 10.59 1.74 -18.71
CA GLU A 112 9.16 1.40 -18.63
C GLU A 112 8.44 2.29 -17.61
N VAL A 113 9.12 2.65 -16.53
CA VAL A 113 8.59 3.61 -15.56
C VAL A 113 8.45 5.00 -16.18
N ASP A 114 9.41 5.47 -16.99
CA ASP A 114 9.31 6.77 -17.69
C ASP A 114 8.12 6.80 -18.66
N LYS A 115 7.90 5.73 -19.43
CA LYS A 115 6.72 5.58 -20.29
C LYS A 115 5.41 5.60 -19.49
N ALA A 116 5.39 4.98 -18.30
CA ALA A 116 4.22 5.01 -17.43
C ALA A 116 3.95 6.42 -16.89
N ILE A 117 4.99 7.18 -16.55
CA ILE A 117 4.89 8.59 -16.15
C ILE A 117 4.33 9.42 -17.31
N ASP A 118 4.88 9.29 -18.51
CA ASP A 118 4.40 9.97 -19.72
C ASP A 118 2.90 9.74 -19.91
N ARG A 119 2.45 8.48 -19.83
CA ARG A 119 1.05 8.10 -20.04
C ARG A 119 0.12 8.72 -18.99
N LEU A 120 0.45 8.62 -17.70
CA LEU A 120 -0.40 9.14 -16.62
C LEU A 120 -0.45 10.68 -16.62
N GLN A 121 0.68 11.33 -16.88
CA GLN A 121 0.74 12.79 -17.00
C GLN A 121 -0.06 13.30 -18.21
N ALA A 122 0.04 12.62 -19.35
CA ALA A 122 -0.73 12.96 -20.54
C ALA A 122 -2.25 12.75 -20.36
N ALA A 123 -2.65 11.72 -19.61
CA ALA A 123 -4.06 11.45 -19.33
C ALA A 123 -4.70 12.53 -18.44
N GLY A 124 -3.93 13.07 -17.49
CA GLY A 124 -4.17 14.32 -16.75
C GLY A 124 -5.50 14.46 -15.98
N GLY A 125 -5.55 15.44 -15.07
CA GLY A 125 -6.80 15.83 -14.41
C GLY A 125 -7.30 14.86 -13.32
N PHE A 126 -6.43 14.01 -12.78
CA PHE A 126 -6.74 13.14 -11.64
C PHE A 126 -5.48 12.89 -10.79
N PRO A 127 -5.63 12.56 -9.49
CA PRO A 127 -4.51 12.23 -8.62
C PRO A 127 -3.99 10.82 -8.88
N PHE A 128 -2.66 10.67 -8.92
CA PHE A 128 -1.96 9.39 -9.01
C PHE A 128 -0.59 9.49 -8.34
N GLY A 129 0.02 8.34 -8.05
CA GLY A 129 1.39 8.27 -7.54
C GLY A 129 2.16 7.08 -8.11
N PHE A 130 3.43 6.97 -7.71
CA PHE A 130 4.31 5.89 -8.14
C PHE A 130 4.87 5.12 -6.94
N ASN A 131 5.05 3.81 -7.07
CA ASN A 131 5.75 3.05 -6.06
C ASN A 131 7.26 3.37 -6.08
N LEU A 132 7.85 3.51 -4.90
CA LEU A 132 9.28 3.42 -4.70
C LEU A 132 9.52 2.25 -3.74
N ILE A 133 10.07 1.15 -4.25
CA ILE A 133 10.38 -0.02 -3.44
C ILE A 133 11.83 0.03 -2.98
N HIS A 134 12.07 -0.23 -1.70
CA HIS A 134 13.41 -0.42 -1.21
C HIS A 134 14.02 -1.70 -1.78
N SER A 135 15.19 -1.60 -2.40
CA SER A 135 15.89 -2.73 -3.02
C SER A 135 17.32 -2.82 -2.47
N PRO A 136 17.55 -3.50 -1.32
CA PRO A 136 18.88 -3.55 -0.70
C PRO A 136 19.98 -4.12 -1.60
N SER A 137 19.62 -5.05 -2.50
CA SER A 137 20.53 -5.65 -3.47
C SER A 137 20.81 -4.78 -4.70
N ASP A 138 20.04 -3.72 -4.92
CA ASP A 138 20.20 -2.78 -6.04
C ASP A 138 19.90 -1.32 -5.62
N PRO A 139 20.78 -0.70 -4.80
CA PRO A 139 20.59 0.70 -4.38
C PRO A 139 20.65 1.70 -5.54
N ALA A 140 21.32 1.35 -6.64
CA ALA A 140 21.44 2.19 -7.82
C ALA A 140 20.10 2.37 -8.53
N LEU A 141 19.28 1.32 -8.61
CA LEU A 141 17.93 1.40 -9.17
C LEU A 141 17.03 2.35 -8.35
N GLU A 142 17.10 2.30 -7.02
CA GLU A 142 16.33 3.19 -6.16
C GLU A 142 16.69 4.67 -6.41
N ALA A 143 18.00 4.98 -6.52
CA ALA A 143 18.49 6.31 -6.84
C ALA A 143 18.05 6.77 -8.24
N ALA A 144 18.18 5.91 -9.25
CA ALA A 144 17.78 6.21 -10.63
C ALA A 144 16.27 6.49 -10.76
N LEU A 145 15.42 5.75 -10.03
CA LEU A 145 13.99 6.01 -10.01
C LEU A 145 13.67 7.36 -9.35
N VAL A 146 14.35 7.72 -8.25
CA VAL A 146 14.17 9.04 -7.64
C VAL A 146 14.63 10.16 -8.58
N ASP A 147 15.76 10.00 -9.27
CA ASP A 147 16.19 10.94 -10.31
C ASP A 147 15.13 11.12 -11.40
N LEU A 148 14.58 10.01 -11.89
CA LEU A 148 13.49 10.03 -12.86
C LEU A 148 12.27 10.76 -12.31
N TYR A 149 11.81 10.42 -11.10
CA TYR A 149 10.64 11.04 -10.47
C TYR A 149 10.79 12.55 -10.31
N LEU A 150 11.95 13.02 -9.84
CA LEU A 150 12.23 14.45 -9.71
C LEU A 150 12.30 15.14 -11.08
N LYS A 151 13.02 14.56 -12.04
CA LYS A 151 13.13 15.09 -13.42
C LYS A 151 11.77 15.21 -14.10
N ARG A 152 10.90 14.24 -13.88
CA ARG A 152 9.55 14.19 -14.47
C ARG A 152 8.50 14.96 -13.66
N GLY A 153 8.84 15.50 -12.50
CA GLY A 153 7.90 16.22 -11.64
C GLY A 153 6.84 15.33 -11.00
N VAL A 154 7.14 14.06 -10.73
CA VAL A 154 6.30 13.19 -9.89
C VAL A 154 6.32 13.72 -8.46
N ARG A 155 5.13 13.95 -7.88
CA ARG A 155 4.97 14.60 -6.57
C ARG A 155 4.50 13.68 -5.45
N LEU A 156 4.20 12.43 -5.75
CA LEU A 156 3.62 11.50 -4.77
C LEU A 156 4.18 10.09 -4.99
N ILE A 157 4.74 9.52 -3.92
CA ILE A 157 5.21 8.13 -3.93
C ILE A 157 4.60 7.30 -2.79
N GLU A 158 4.41 6.01 -3.07
CA GLU A 158 4.19 4.97 -2.06
C GLU A 158 5.54 4.29 -1.79
N ALA A 159 6.14 4.56 -0.63
CA ALA A 159 7.41 3.97 -0.21
C ALA A 159 7.17 2.63 0.51
N SER A 160 7.61 1.53 -0.08
CA SER A 160 7.37 0.17 0.42
C SER A 160 8.65 -0.65 0.62
N ALA A 161 8.59 -1.66 1.48
CA ALA A 161 9.69 -2.58 1.82
C ALA A 161 10.92 -1.93 2.51
N PHE A 162 10.82 -0.67 2.95
CA PHE A 162 11.89 -0.02 3.69
C PHE A 162 12.06 -0.63 5.09
N ILE A 163 13.28 -1.07 5.40
CA ILE A 163 13.67 -1.51 6.76
C ILE A 163 14.36 -0.36 7.50
N GLY A 164 15.15 0.44 6.77
CA GLY A 164 15.65 1.75 7.17
C GLY A 164 15.36 2.75 6.06
N LEU A 165 15.36 4.04 6.38
CA LEU A 165 15.23 5.09 5.37
C LEU A 165 16.55 5.27 4.62
N THR A 166 16.47 5.75 3.39
CA THR A 166 17.61 5.85 2.47
C THR A 166 17.80 7.29 2.01
N LEU A 167 19.01 7.61 1.56
CA LEU A 167 19.31 8.93 1.00
C LEU A 167 18.42 9.28 -0.22
N PRO A 168 18.15 8.39 -1.20
CA PRO A 168 17.23 8.68 -2.30
C PRO A 168 15.81 9.03 -1.84
N LEU A 169 15.27 8.31 -0.85
CA LEU A 169 13.94 8.60 -0.31
C LEU A 169 13.89 9.98 0.35
N ILE A 170 14.90 10.32 1.16
CA ILE A 170 14.97 11.65 1.81
C ILE A 170 15.14 12.75 0.78
N ARG A 171 15.97 12.53 -0.25
CA ARG A 171 16.13 13.45 -1.37
C ARG A 171 14.80 13.72 -2.06
N PHE A 172 14.04 12.68 -2.39
CA PHE A 172 12.70 12.84 -2.98
C PHE A 172 11.81 13.70 -2.08
N ARG A 173 11.71 13.37 -0.79
CA ARG A 173 10.85 14.07 0.17
C ARG A 173 11.20 15.55 0.33
N THR A 174 12.48 15.89 0.31
CA THR A 174 12.98 17.23 0.65
C THR A 174 13.20 18.13 -0.57
N ALA A 175 13.24 17.56 -1.78
CA ALA A 175 13.44 18.33 -3.00
C ALA A 175 12.34 19.40 -3.20
N GLY A 176 12.78 20.66 -3.29
CA GLY A 176 11.90 21.82 -3.48
C GLY A 176 11.17 22.27 -2.21
N ILE A 177 11.54 21.77 -1.02
CA ILE A 177 11.01 22.28 0.24
C ILE A 177 11.29 23.78 0.38
N ALA A 178 10.30 24.53 0.84
CA ALA A 178 10.38 25.99 0.98
C ALA A 178 9.41 26.51 2.05
N ARG A 179 9.57 27.78 2.44
CA ARG A 179 8.52 28.51 3.17
C ARG A 179 7.57 29.15 2.17
N ASN A 180 6.27 28.97 2.36
CA ASN A 180 5.26 29.65 1.56
C ASN A 180 5.05 31.11 2.04
N ALA A 181 4.25 31.88 1.29
CA ALA A 181 3.96 33.28 1.59
C ALA A 181 3.28 33.52 2.96
N ALA A 182 2.62 32.50 3.51
CA ALA A 182 2.01 32.54 4.84
C ALA A 182 2.97 32.10 5.97
N GLY A 183 4.23 31.79 5.65
CA GLY A 183 5.27 31.36 6.60
C GLY A 183 5.26 29.87 6.93
N GLY A 184 4.31 29.09 6.39
CA GLY A 184 4.24 27.64 6.56
C GLY A 184 5.28 26.90 5.70
N ILE A 185 5.67 25.70 6.13
CA ILE A 185 6.58 24.85 5.36
C ILE A 185 5.79 24.14 4.26
N GLU A 186 6.18 24.36 3.01
CA GLU A 186 5.66 23.67 1.84
C GLU A 186 6.59 22.53 1.44
N THR A 187 6.03 21.33 1.38
CA THR A 187 6.71 20.11 0.94
C THR A 187 6.04 19.61 -0.35
N PRO A 188 6.54 19.99 -1.53
CA PRO A 188 5.85 19.70 -2.79
C PRO A 188 5.85 18.20 -3.13
N ASN A 189 6.80 17.44 -2.58
CA ASN A 189 6.89 16.00 -2.77
C ASN A 189 6.38 15.27 -1.52
N ARG A 190 5.33 14.46 -1.70
CA ARG A 190 4.65 13.71 -0.64
C ARG A 190 5.05 12.23 -0.66
N VAL A 191 5.11 11.64 0.52
CA VAL A 191 5.44 10.23 0.72
C VAL A 191 4.34 9.58 1.53
N ILE A 192 3.83 8.45 1.04
CA ILE A 192 3.02 7.51 1.81
C ILE A 192 3.91 6.31 2.17
N GLY A 193 4.25 6.16 3.45
CA GLY A 193 5.07 5.04 3.91
C GLY A 193 4.22 3.81 4.19
N LYS A 194 4.50 2.65 3.57
CA LYS A 194 3.78 1.40 3.84
C LYS A 194 4.60 0.50 4.77
N VAL A 195 4.04 0.19 5.94
CA VAL A 195 4.77 -0.43 7.04
C VAL A 195 3.95 -1.49 7.74
N SER A 196 4.63 -2.51 8.25
CA SER A 196 4.06 -3.52 9.15
C SER A 196 4.70 -3.49 10.54
N ARG A 197 5.70 -2.62 10.77
CA ARG A 197 6.51 -2.59 12.01
C ARG A 197 6.61 -1.21 12.62
N VAL A 198 6.61 -1.16 13.94
CA VAL A 198 6.59 0.08 14.75
C VAL A 198 7.87 0.88 14.52
N GLU A 199 9.02 0.23 14.51
CA GLU A 199 10.33 0.87 14.34
C GLU A 199 10.51 1.51 12.96
N VAL A 200 9.84 0.99 11.93
CA VAL A 200 9.85 1.58 10.59
C VAL A 200 8.85 2.74 10.53
N ALA A 201 7.65 2.56 11.08
CA ALA A 201 6.66 3.62 11.17
C ALA A 201 7.19 4.85 11.91
N GLU A 202 7.94 4.66 13.00
CA GLU A 202 8.53 5.75 13.78
C GLU A 202 9.54 6.57 12.96
N ARG A 203 10.32 5.92 12.11
CA ARG A 203 11.23 6.61 11.18
C ARG A 203 10.46 7.47 10.17
N PHE A 204 9.34 6.96 9.65
CA PHE A 204 8.50 7.72 8.71
C PHE A 204 7.80 8.91 9.39
N PHE A 205 7.35 8.77 10.64
CA PHE A 205 6.76 9.87 11.39
C PHE A 205 7.78 10.88 11.91
N SER A 206 9.05 10.49 12.00
CA SER A 206 10.14 11.38 12.41
C SER A 206 10.63 12.26 11.26
N PRO A 207 11.31 13.38 11.54
CA PRO A 207 12.02 14.12 10.50
C PRO A 207 13.17 13.30 9.92
N PRO A 208 13.66 13.65 8.72
CA PRO A 208 14.86 13.04 8.16
C PRO A 208 16.04 13.11 9.13
N GLU A 209 16.78 12.01 9.26
CA GLU A 209 17.99 11.99 10.10
C GLU A 209 19.02 13.01 9.60
N GLU A 210 19.68 13.69 10.54
CA GLU A 210 20.63 14.79 10.25
C GLU A 210 21.76 14.37 9.29
N LYS A 211 22.20 13.10 9.35
CA LYS A 211 23.22 12.54 8.44
C LYS A 211 22.81 12.66 6.96
N PHE A 212 21.54 12.40 6.65
CA PHE A 212 21.04 12.49 5.27
C PHE A 212 20.96 13.95 4.84
N LEU A 213 20.49 14.84 5.71
CA LEU A 213 20.40 16.27 5.40
C LEU A 213 21.78 16.89 5.17
N LYS A 214 22.77 16.58 6.02
CA LYS A 214 24.17 17.01 5.84
C LYS A 214 24.76 16.51 4.53
N GLU A 215 24.48 15.27 4.17
CA GLU A 215 24.94 14.68 2.92
C GLU A 215 24.28 15.32 1.69
N LEU A 216 22.98 15.63 1.74
CA LEU A 216 22.31 16.34 0.64
C LEU A 216 22.82 17.78 0.48
N VAL A 217 23.11 18.46 1.58
CA VAL A 217 23.73 19.80 1.54
C VAL A 217 25.14 19.74 0.97
N SER A 218 25.96 18.76 1.35
CA SER A 218 27.33 18.64 0.82
C SER A 218 27.35 18.31 -0.68
N ARG A 219 26.32 17.63 -1.18
CA ARG A 219 26.11 17.35 -2.61
C ARG A 219 25.49 18.53 -3.38
N GLY A 220 25.08 19.60 -2.70
CA GLY A 220 24.39 20.75 -3.31
C GLY A 220 22.97 20.45 -3.76
N GLU A 221 22.38 19.35 -3.27
CA GLU A 221 21.00 18.94 -3.58
C GLU A 221 19.98 19.61 -2.64
N LEU A 222 20.44 20.10 -1.49
CA LEU A 222 19.71 21.00 -0.59
C LEU A 222 20.56 22.21 -0.23
N THR A 223 19.91 23.34 0.04
CA THR A 223 20.56 24.44 0.77
C THR A 223 20.52 24.19 2.29
N PRO A 224 21.38 24.86 3.09
CA PRO A 224 21.30 24.79 4.55
C PRO A 224 19.92 25.15 5.10
N GLU A 225 19.26 26.15 4.51
CA GLU A 225 17.92 26.58 4.89
C GLU A 225 16.88 25.48 4.58
N GLN A 226 16.99 24.81 3.43
CA GLN A 226 16.12 23.68 3.10
C GLN A 226 16.31 22.50 4.06
N ALA A 227 17.54 22.22 4.47
CA ALA A 227 17.82 21.20 5.49
C ALA A 227 17.20 21.57 6.85
N GLU A 228 17.27 22.84 7.26
CA GLU A 228 16.60 23.33 8.47
C GLU A 228 15.08 23.13 8.40
N LEU A 229 14.45 23.46 7.28
CA LEU A 229 13.02 23.20 7.07
C LEU A 229 12.70 21.71 7.09
N ALA A 230 13.53 20.88 6.46
CA ALA A 230 13.33 19.44 6.38
C ALA A 230 13.35 18.78 7.77
N SER A 231 14.16 19.29 8.69
CA SER A 231 14.22 18.82 10.09
C SER A 231 12.94 19.07 10.91
N GLN A 232 12.00 19.85 10.38
CA GLN A 232 10.76 20.26 11.07
C GLN A 232 9.51 19.56 10.53
N VAL A 233 9.66 18.68 9.54
CA VAL A 233 8.54 17.95 8.91
C VAL A 233 8.77 16.44 8.98
N PRO A 234 7.71 15.62 9.05
CA PRO A 234 7.88 14.18 8.99
C PRO A 234 8.34 13.74 7.60
N VAL A 235 9.04 12.60 7.54
CA VAL A 235 9.39 11.95 6.26
C VAL A 235 8.14 11.57 5.48
N ALA A 236 7.11 11.04 6.14
CA ALA A 236 5.82 10.76 5.55
C ALA A 236 4.68 11.41 6.36
N GLU A 237 3.79 12.08 5.65
CA GLU A 237 2.56 12.67 6.22
C GLU A 237 1.46 11.62 6.37
N ASP A 238 1.58 10.52 5.65
CA ASP A 238 0.64 9.41 5.59
C ASP A 238 1.42 8.10 5.73
N VAL A 239 0.98 7.24 6.65
CA VAL A 239 1.57 5.91 6.84
C VAL A 239 0.47 4.86 6.73
N THR A 240 0.65 3.89 5.84
CA THR A 240 -0.24 2.74 5.70
C THR A 240 0.24 1.64 6.65
N ALA A 241 -0.58 1.30 7.64
CA ALA A 241 -0.42 0.09 8.43
C ALA A 241 -0.88 -1.12 7.61
N GLU A 242 0.07 -1.93 7.14
CA GLU A 242 -0.19 -3.12 6.32
C GLU A 242 -0.23 -4.37 7.20
N GLY A 243 -1.46 -4.85 7.45
CA GLY A 243 -1.70 -6.15 8.06
C GLY A 243 -1.44 -7.30 7.10
N ASP A 244 -2.05 -8.46 7.36
CA ASP A 244 -1.92 -9.62 6.47
C ASP A 244 -2.44 -9.32 5.06
N SER A 245 -1.59 -9.54 4.06
CA SER A 245 -1.76 -9.05 2.69
C SER A 245 -1.17 -10.02 1.67
N GLY A 246 -1.56 -9.87 0.40
CA GLY A 246 -0.96 -10.61 -0.71
C GLY A 246 0.45 -10.08 -1.04
N GLY A 247 1.35 -10.95 -1.48
CA GLY A 247 2.76 -10.60 -1.69
C GLY A 247 3.56 -10.66 -0.38
N HIS A 248 4.52 -9.75 -0.19
CA HIS A 248 5.32 -9.71 1.02
C HIS A 248 4.48 -9.30 2.22
N THR A 249 4.48 -10.11 3.27
CA THR A 249 3.70 -9.88 4.48
C THR A 249 4.34 -10.55 5.68
N ASP A 250 4.30 -9.87 6.83
CA ASP A 250 4.63 -10.43 8.15
C ASP A 250 3.41 -11.14 8.79
N ASN A 251 2.29 -11.28 8.05
CA ASN A 251 1.02 -11.87 8.48
C ASN A 251 0.42 -11.24 9.76
N ARG A 252 0.59 -9.93 9.93
CA ARG A 252 0.13 -9.24 11.14
C ARG A 252 -1.39 -9.06 11.14
N PRO A 253 -2.09 -9.37 12.25
CA PRO A 253 -3.51 -9.06 12.36
C PRO A 253 -3.72 -7.54 12.30
N LEU A 254 -4.51 -7.07 11.31
CA LEU A 254 -4.78 -5.64 11.14
C LEU A 254 -5.39 -5.02 12.40
N VAL A 255 -6.27 -5.77 13.08
CA VAL A 255 -6.93 -5.36 14.33
C VAL A 255 -5.96 -5.10 15.50
N ASN A 256 -4.73 -5.61 15.43
CA ASN A 256 -3.68 -5.32 16.42
C ASN A 256 -2.73 -4.24 15.89
N LEU A 257 -2.34 -4.35 14.61
CA LEU A 257 -1.35 -3.46 14.00
C LEU A 257 -1.86 -2.01 13.91
N LEU A 258 -3.07 -1.79 13.38
CA LEU A 258 -3.58 -0.44 13.15
C LEU A 258 -3.66 0.40 14.44
N PRO A 259 -4.28 -0.07 15.55
CA PRO A 259 -4.27 0.67 16.81
C PRO A 259 -2.87 0.93 17.36
N THR A 260 -1.92 0.01 17.14
CA THR A 260 -0.52 0.18 17.55
C THR A 260 0.15 1.34 16.80
N ILE A 261 -0.03 1.41 15.48
CA ILE A 261 0.55 2.50 14.66
C ILE A 261 -0.16 3.84 14.93
N LEU A 262 -1.47 3.84 15.20
CA LEU A 262 -2.20 5.04 15.62
C LEU A 262 -1.65 5.60 16.95
N THR A 263 -1.44 4.74 17.94
CA THR A 263 -0.85 5.13 19.23
C THR A 263 0.56 5.70 19.06
N LEU A 264 1.36 5.09 18.18
CA LEU A 264 2.67 5.62 17.82
C LEU A 264 2.57 7.01 17.17
N ARG A 265 1.67 7.20 16.21
CA ARG A 265 1.44 8.51 15.57
C ARG A 265 1.11 9.57 16.61
N ASP A 266 0.18 9.27 17.52
CA ASP A 266 -0.25 10.22 18.55
C ASP A 266 0.92 10.62 19.46
N ARG A 267 1.76 9.64 19.86
CA ARG A 267 2.99 9.91 20.63
C ARG A 267 3.95 10.81 19.87
N VAL A 268 4.29 10.48 18.62
CA VAL A 268 5.22 11.26 17.82
C VAL A 268 4.68 12.67 17.57
N GLN A 269 3.38 12.82 17.32
CA GLN A 269 2.75 14.14 17.16
C GLN A 269 2.84 14.97 18.45
N ALA A 270 2.62 14.37 19.62
CA ALA A 270 2.75 15.04 20.90
C ALA A 270 4.21 15.48 21.18
N GLU A 271 5.19 14.66 20.80
CA GLU A 271 6.61 14.95 20.95
C GLU A 271 7.12 16.01 19.96
N ARG A 272 6.65 15.98 18.71
CA ARG A 272 7.18 16.81 17.61
C ARG A 272 6.37 18.09 17.35
N GLY A 273 5.09 18.10 17.70
CA GLY A 273 4.23 19.27 17.55
C GLY A 273 4.09 19.74 16.09
N TYR A 274 4.04 18.82 15.11
CA TYR A 274 3.89 19.21 13.71
C TYR A 274 2.61 20.03 13.48
N ALA A 275 2.65 20.95 12.51
CA ALA A 275 1.51 21.79 12.17
C ALA A 275 0.26 20.99 11.76
N ALA A 276 0.47 19.81 11.14
CA ALA A 276 -0.57 18.83 10.88
C ALA A 276 -0.10 17.46 11.37
N ALA A 277 -0.95 16.76 12.11
CA ALA A 277 -0.65 15.41 12.57
C ALA A 277 -0.50 14.47 11.36
N PRO A 278 0.52 13.59 11.36
CA PRO A 278 0.59 12.51 10.38
C PRO A 278 -0.66 11.64 10.46
N ARG A 279 -1.03 11.01 9.36
CA ARG A 279 -2.25 10.19 9.26
C ARG A 279 -1.87 8.73 9.10
N VAL A 280 -2.75 7.85 9.57
CA VAL A 280 -2.53 6.41 9.51
C VAL A 280 -3.66 5.77 8.72
N GLY A 281 -3.34 5.19 7.57
CA GLY A 281 -4.25 4.35 6.81
C GLY A 281 -4.11 2.87 7.17
N ALA A 282 -5.01 2.06 6.61
CA ALA A 282 -5.06 0.62 6.85
C ALA A 282 -5.07 -0.16 5.54
N GLY A 283 -4.22 -1.18 5.43
CA GLY A 283 -4.19 -2.14 4.34
C GLY A 283 -4.03 -3.57 4.84
N GLY A 284 -4.27 -4.55 3.97
CA GLY A 284 -4.24 -5.98 4.32
C GLY A 284 -5.58 -6.49 4.84
N GLY A 285 -6.14 -7.50 4.17
CA GLY A 285 -7.45 -8.08 4.51
C GLY A 285 -8.69 -7.24 4.15
N ILE A 286 -8.52 -6.05 3.57
CA ILE A 286 -9.64 -5.16 3.19
C ILE A 286 -10.14 -5.53 1.78
N ALA A 287 -11.15 -6.41 1.72
CA ALA A 287 -11.78 -6.84 0.47
C ALA A 287 -13.31 -6.77 0.50
N THR A 288 -13.92 -6.40 1.63
CA THR A 288 -15.37 -6.32 1.80
C THR A 288 -15.78 -5.02 2.49
N PRO A 289 -17.06 -4.59 2.38
CA PRO A 289 -17.58 -3.43 3.09
C PRO A 289 -17.39 -3.52 4.61
N GLU A 290 -17.55 -4.70 5.20
CA GLU A 290 -17.38 -4.93 6.65
C GLU A 290 -15.94 -4.70 7.08
N ALA A 291 -14.96 -5.20 6.30
CA ALA A 291 -13.55 -4.98 6.59
C ALA A 291 -13.17 -3.50 6.48
N ALA A 292 -13.68 -2.79 5.46
CA ALA A 292 -13.46 -1.35 5.32
C ALA A 292 -14.10 -0.57 6.47
N ALA A 293 -15.35 -0.87 6.83
CA ALA A 293 -16.02 -0.25 7.97
C ALA A 293 -15.26 -0.50 9.28
N ALA A 294 -14.77 -1.73 9.51
CA ALA A 294 -13.96 -2.06 10.68
C ALA A 294 -12.66 -1.23 10.74
N ALA A 295 -11.97 -1.06 9.61
CA ALA A 295 -10.76 -0.22 9.56
C ALA A 295 -11.06 1.24 9.91
N PHE A 296 -12.12 1.83 9.33
CA PHE A 296 -12.54 3.19 9.67
C PHE A 296 -12.99 3.32 11.14
N MET A 297 -13.72 2.34 11.68
CA MET A 297 -14.12 2.33 13.10
C MET A 297 -12.93 2.25 14.05
N MET A 298 -11.84 1.60 13.65
CA MET A 298 -10.58 1.56 14.41
C MET A 298 -9.77 2.87 14.28
N GLY A 299 -10.18 3.81 13.44
CA GLY A 299 -9.54 5.12 13.28
C GLY A 299 -8.65 5.28 12.06
N ALA A 300 -8.75 4.40 11.05
CA ALA A 300 -8.01 4.57 9.80
C ALA A 300 -8.41 5.87 9.10
N ALA A 301 -7.42 6.67 8.70
CA ALA A 301 -7.61 7.88 7.90
C ALA A 301 -8.04 7.57 6.46
N TYR A 302 -7.61 6.43 5.93
CA TYR A 302 -7.94 5.90 4.62
C TYR A 302 -7.75 4.38 4.61
N VAL A 303 -8.36 3.71 3.62
CA VAL A 303 -8.18 2.26 3.40
C VAL A 303 -7.39 1.99 2.13
N VAL A 304 -6.64 0.90 2.12
CA VAL A 304 -5.81 0.45 1.00
C VAL A 304 -6.24 -0.93 0.55
N THR A 305 -6.45 -1.08 -0.76
CA THR A 305 -6.75 -2.37 -1.39
C THR A 305 -5.64 -2.77 -2.36
N GLY A 306 -5.46 -4.09 -2.54
CA GLY A 306 -4.44 -4.66 -3.42
C GLY A 306 -4.98 -5.88 -4.17
N THR A 307 -5.11 -7.02 -3.49
CA THR A 307 -5.55 -8.30 -4.08
C THR A 307 -6.81 -8.20 -4.93
N VAL A 308 -7.84 -7.47 -4.47
CA VAL A 308 -9.08 -7.29 -5.24
C VAL A 308 -8.86 -6.52 -6.54
N ASN A 309 -7.91 -5.57 -6.56
CA ASN A 309 -7.60 -4.78 -7.74
C ASN A 309 -6.85 -5.61 -8.80
N GLN A 310 -6.08 -6.62 -8.38
CA GLN A 310 -5.44 -7.56 -9.32
C GLN A 310 -6.46 -8.39 -10.10
N ALA A 311 -7.67 -8.60 -9.55
CA ALA A 311 -8.74 -9.31 -10.24
C ALA A 311 -9.52 -8.41 -11.23
N CYS A 312 -9.35 -7.08 -11.17
CA CYS A 312 -10.05 -6.13 -12.03
C CYS A 312 -9.48 -6.10 -13.46
N ALA A 313 -10.32 -5.74 -14.44
CA ALA A 313 -9.98 -5.74 -15.86
C ALA A 313 -8.82 -4.77 -16.20
N GLU A 314 -8.68 -3.70 -15.43
CA GLU A 314 -7.65 -2.68 -15.61
C GLU A 314 -6.26 -3.14 -15.14
N SER A 315 -6.17 -4.21 -14.34
CA SER A 315 -4.89 -4.72 -13.84
C SER A 315 -3.96 -5.19 -14.97
N GLY A 316 -2.67 -4.96 -14.79
CA GLY A 316 -1.62 -5.37 -15.75
C GLY A 316 -1.32 -6.87 -15.77
N THR A 317 -2.22 -7.71 -15.25
CA THR A 317 -2.09 -9.18 -15.30
C THR A 317 -2.80 -9.77 -16.53
N THR A 318 -2.70 -11.08 -16.73
CA THR A 318 -3.37 -11.77 -17.84
C THR A 318 -4.82 -12.12 -17.50
N ASP A 319 -5.66 -12.33 -18.52
CA ASP A 319 -7.05 -12.79 -18.32
C ASP A 319 -7.11 -14.12 -17.56
N LEU A 320 -6.16 -15.03 -17.84
CA LEU A 320 -6.05 -16.29 -17.13
C LEU A 320 -5.89 -16.07 -15.61
N VAL A 321 -4.99 -15.17 -15.21
CA VAL A 321 -4.77 -14.86 -13.78
C VAL A 321 -6.01 -14.21 -13.19
N ARG A 322 -6.67 -13.27 -13.89
CA ARG A 322 -7.93 -12.67 -13.43
C ARG A 322 -9.01 -13.73 -13.22
N THR A 323 -9.17 -14.68 -14.14
CA THR A 323 -10.13 -15.79 -14.00
C THR A 323 -9.82 -16.66 -12.78
N LEU A 324 -8.55 -16.97 -12.52
CA LEU A 324 -8.15 -17.72 -11.33
C LEU A 324 -8.46 -16.95 -10.04
N LEU A 325 -8.17 -15.65 -10.01
CA LEU A 325 -8.44 -14.79 -8.85
C LEU A 325 -9.94 -14.61 -8.59
N ALA A 326 -10.75 -14.46 -9.65
CA ALA A 326 -12.21 -14.38 -9.53
C ALA A 326 -12.84 -15.65 -8.93
N GLY A 327 -12.19 -16.80 -9.12
CA GLY A 327 -12.61 -18.06 -8.53
C GLY A 327 -12.13 -18.29 -7.09
N ALA A 328 -11.17 -17.50 -6.57
CA ALA A 328 -10.47 -17.80 -5.33
C ALA A 328 -11.35 -17.59 -4.08
N GLY A 329 -11.30 -18.55 -3.15
CA GLY A 329 -11.86 -18.43 -1.80
C GLY A 329 -10.81 -18.03 -0.75
N GLN A 330 -11.27 -17.72 0.46
CA GLN A 330 -10.39 -17.29 1.57
C GLN A 330 -9.30 -18.32 1.91
N ALA A 331 -9.59 -19.62 1.77
CA ALA A 331 -8.65 -20.70 2.06
C ALA A 331 -7.73 -21.05 0.87
N ASP A 332 -7.82 -20.36 -0.27
CA ASP A 332 -7.11 -20.67 -1.52
C ASP A 332 -5.76 -19.96 -1.66
N VAL A 333 -5.24 -19.39 -0.57
CA VAL A 333 -3.90 -18.79 -0.50
C VAL A 333 -2.94 -19.61 0.38
N ALA A 334 -1.64 -19.38 0.21
CA ALA A 334 -0.59 -19.95 1.05
C ALA A 334 0.66 -19.06 1.06
N MET A 335 1.51 -19.25 2.07
CA MET A 335 2.86 -18.71 2.07
C MET A 335 3.78 -19.57 1.20
N ALA A 336 4.59 -18.93 0.38
CA ALA A 336 5.59 -19.54 -0.48
C ALA A 336 6.94 -18.84 -0.30
N ALA A 337 8.05 -19.55 -0.53
CA ALA A 337 9.37 -18.95 -0.55
C ALA A 337 9.43 -17.79 -1.56
N ALA A 338 9.88 -16.63 -1.09
CA ALA A 338 10.06 -15.44 -1.92
C ALA A 338 11.32 -15.58 -2.79
N ALA A 339 11.30 -15.00 -4.00
CA ALA A 339 12.47 -15.03 -4.87
C ALA A 339 13.57 -14.08 -4.37
N ASP A 340 13.16 -12.89 -3.91
CA ASP A 340 14.01 -11.96 -3.18
C ASP A 340 14.21 -12.46 -1.75
N MET A 341 15.45 -12.34 -1.27
CA MET A 341 15.85 -12.83 0.06
C MET A 341 15.51 -14.33 0.27
N PHE A 342 15.51 -15.12 -0.82
CA PHE A 342 15.24 -16.56 -0.80
C PHE A 342 16.18 -17.26 0.20
N GLU A 343 17.47 -16.94 0.17
CA GLU A 343 18.46 -17.52 1.10
C GLU A 343 18.19 -17.20 2.57
N MET A 344 17.45 -16.11 2.86
CA MET A 344 17.08 -15.69 4.22
C MET A 344 15.75 -16.33 4.70
N GLY A 345 15.08 -17.11 3.84
CA GLY A 345 13.83 -17.78 4.17
C GLY A 345 12.60 -16.87 4.22
N VAL A 346 12.67 -15.71 3.58
CA VAL A 346 11.52 -14.81 3.44
C VAL A 346 10.42 -15.49 2.63
N LYS A 347 9.16 -15.19 3.00
CA LYS A 347 7.99 -15.75 2.34
C LYS A 347 7.03 -14.66 1.87
N VAL A 348 6.25 -15.02 0.85
CA VAL A 348 5.16 -14.20 0.29
C VAL A 348 3.86 -14.97 0.32
N GLN A 349 2.74 -14.27 0.51
CA GLN A 349 1.40 -14.84 0.39
C GLN A 349 0.95 -14.82 -1.07
N ILE A 350 0.56 -15.97 -1.60
CA ILE A 350 0.18 -16.14 -3.00
C ILE A 350 -1.04 -17.06 -3.15
N LEU A 351 -1.65 -17.05 -4.33
CA LEU A 351 -2.69 -18.00 -4.71
C LEU A 351 -2.10 -19.42 -4.80
N LYS A 352 -2.76 -20.41 -4.18
CA LYS A 352 -2.44 -21.84 -4.33
C LYS A 352 -3.48 -22.63 -5.13
N ARG A 353 -4.68 -22.09 -5.33
CA ARG A 353 -5.70 -22.77 -6.15
C ARG A 353 -5.38 -22.62 -7.64
N GLY A 354 -5.47 -23.72 -8.37
CA GLY A 354 -5.21 -23.74 -9.82
C GLY A 354 -3.73 -23.63 -10.19
N THR A 355 -2.82 -23.69 -9.22
CA THR A 355 -1.36 -23.63 -9.45
C THR A 355 -0.62 -24.46 -8.41
N MET A 356 0.47 -25.10 -8.81
CA MET A 356 1.37 -25.82 -7.90
C MET A 356 2.52 -24.95 -7.39
N PHE A 357 2.56 -23.65 -7.73
CA PHE A 357 3.71 -22.79 -7.45
C PHE A 357 4.06 -22.76 -5.95
N ALA A 358 3.09 -22.58 -5.05
CA ALA A 358 3.37 -22.52 -3.60
C ALA A 358 4.08 -23.77 -3.08
N MET A 359 3.59 -24.94 -3.49
CA MET A 359 4.20 -26.22 -3.13
C MET A 359 5.61 -26.34 -3.73
N ARG A 360 5.76 -25.99 -5.01
CA ARG A 360 7.02 -26.10 -5.74
C ARG A 360 8.10 -25.17 -5.18
N ALA A 361 7.76 -23.90 -4.93
CA ALA A 361 8.68 -22.92 -4.37
C ALA A 361 9.17 -23.32 -2.97
N ASN A 362 8.25 -23.79 -2.11
CA ASN A 362 8.64 -24.29 -0.78
C ASN A 362 9.53 -25.53 -0.86
N LYS A 363 9.29 -26.45 -1.83
CA LYS A 363 10.19 -27.58 -2.06
C LYS A 363 11.58 -27.18 -2.53
N LEU A 364 11.68 -26.18 -3.40
CA LEU A 364 12.99 -25.63 -3.80
C LEU A 364 13.75 -25.09 -2.58
N TYR A 365 13.06 -24.43 -1.65
CA TYR A 365 13.68 -23.95 -0.41
C TYR A 365 14.10 -25.09 0.53
N ASP A 366 13.29 -26.14 0.66
CA ASP A 366 13.66 -27.34 1.42
C ASP A 366 14.94 -27.96 0.86
N TYR A 367 15.05 -28.10 -0.47
CA TYR A 367 16.24 -28.64 -1.12
C TYR A 367 17.45 -27.73 -0.97
N TYR A 368 17.28 -26.42 -1.13
CA TYR A 368 18.35 -25.44 -0.89
C TYR A 368 18.94 -25.56 0.51
N ARG A 369 18.12 -25.84 1.54
CA ARG A 369 18.61 -26.03 2.91
C ARG A 369 19.22 -27.41 3.18
N ALA A 370 18.84 -28.42 2.39
CA ALA A 370 19.23 -29.80 2.63
C ALA A 370 20.54 -30.19 1.94
N TYR A 371 20.91 -29.52 0.85
CA TYR A 371 22.06 -29.88 0.00
C TYR A 371 22.98 -28.68 -0.21
N ASN A 372 24.30 -28.90 -0.24
CA ASN A 372 25.29 -27.82 -0.40
C ASN A 372 25.61 -27.48 -1.85
N GLY A 373 25.12 -28.28 -2.81
CA GLY A 373 25.38 -28.11 -4.23
C GLY A 373 24.44 -28.94 -5.09
N PHE A 374 24.39 -28.66 -6.40
CA PHE A 374 23.51 -29.35 -7.34
C PHE A 374 23.86 -30.83 -7.51
N GLU A 375 25.13 -31.18 -7.31
CA GLU A 375 25.69 -32.52 -7.42
C GLU A 375 25.27 -33.42 -6.24
N GLU A 376 24.96 -32.83 -5.08
CA GLU A 376 24.53 -33.56 -3.88
C GLU A 376 23.03 -33.91 -3.91
N ILE A 377 22.28 -33.33 -4.85
CA ILE A 377 20.84 -33.59 -4.99
C ILE A 377 20.64 -35.00 -5.58
N PRO A 378 19.86 -35.89 -4.92
CA PRO A 378 19.57 -37.23 -5.42
C PRO A 378 19.02 -37.23 -6.86
N ALA A 379 19.45 -38.21 -7.65
CA ALA A 379 19.17 -38.26 -9.08
C ALA A 379 17.67 -38.27 -9.43
N ASP A 380 16.84 -38.91 -8.60
CA ASP A 380 15.38 -38.96 -8.75
C ASP A 380 14.72 -37.59 -8.48
N ILE A 381 15.20 -36.86 -7.46
CA ILE A 381 14.77 -35.49 -7.17
C ILE A 381 15.20 -34.56 -8.31
N ARG A 382 16.47 -34.64 -8.74
CA ARG A 382 16.99 -33.84 -9.85
C ARG A 382 16.19 -34.08 -11.14
N ALA A 383 15.94 -35.33 -11.51
CA ALA A 383 15.15 -35.67 -12.68
C ALA A 383 13.72 -35.08 -12.62
N THR A 384 13.11 -35.06 -11.43
CA THR A 384 11.81 -34.43 -11.20
C THR A 384 11.85 -32.91 -11.36
N LEU A 385 12.87 -32.25 -10.82
CA LEU A 385 13.05 -30.80 -10.95
C LEU A 385 13.28 -30.39 -12.41
N GLU A 386 14.16 -31.08 -13.13
CA GLU A 386 14.45 -30.81 -14.54
C GLU A 386 13.21 -31.05 -15.43
N ARG A 387 12.42 -32.11 -15.18
CA ARG A 387 11.21 -32.43 -15.97
C ARG A 387 10.02 -31.52 -15.65
N ASP A 388 9.69 -31.37 -14.38
CA ASP A 388 8.37 -30.83 -13.97
C ASP A 388 8.40 -29.36 -13.56
N TYR A 389 9.55 -28.87 -13.06
CA TYR A 389 9.72 -27.52 -12.53
C TYR A 389 10.36 -26.62 -13.58
N PHE A 390 11.60 -26.90 -13.95
CA PHE A 390 12.39 -26.07 -14.86
C PHE A 390 12.11 -26.39 -16.33
N ARG A 391 11.66 -27.62 -16.62
CA ARG A 391 11.49 -28.17 -17.98
C ARG A 391 12.77 -28.07 -18.83
N LYS A 392 13.91 -28.10 -18.14
CA LYS A 392 15.27 -27.94 -18.67
C LYS A 392 16.27 -28.61 -17.74
N PRO A 393 17.39 -29.14 -18.25
CA PRO A 393 18.50 -29.60 -17.42
C PRO A 393 19.09 -28.45 -16.59
N PHE A 394 19.61 -28.77 -15.39
CA PHE A 394 20.22 -27.75 -14.52
C PHE A 394 21.35 -26.98 -15.20
N ALA A 395 22.18 -27.66 -15.99
CA ALA A 395 23.27 -27.02 -16.72
C ALA A 395 22.78 -25.91 -17.68
N GLU A 396 21.62 -26.11 -18.32
CA GLU A 396 21.04 -25.11 -19.22
C GLU A 396 20.42 -23.95 -18.44
N VAL A 397 19.73 -24.24 -17.32
CA VAL A 397 19.19 -23.22 -16.42
C VAL A 397 20.32 -22.35 -15.87
N TRP A 398 21.42 -22.97 -15.44
CA TRP A 398 22.59 -22.26 -14.94
C TRP A 398 23.27 -21.41 -16.01
N ALA A 399 23.49 -21.95 -17.22
CA ALA A 399 24.06 -21.20 -18.33
C ALA A 399 23.24 -19.93 -18.64
N GLY A 400 21.91 -20.06 -18.72
CA GLY A 400 21.03 -18.91 -18.93
C GLY A 400 21.05 -17.89 -17.77
N THR A 401 21.13 -18.38 -16.53
CA THR A 401 21.23 -17.53 -15.34
C THR A 401 22.54 -16.73 -15.33
N ARG A 402 23.66 -17.39 -15.67
CA ARG A 402 24.97 -16.76 -15.81
C ARG A 402 24.98 -15.69 -16.92
N ASP A 403 24.44 -16.01 -18.09
CA ASP A 403 24.36 -15.04 -19.21
C ASP A 403 23.47 -13.83 -18.89
N TYR A 404 22.45 -14.02 -18.05
CA TYR A 404 21.64 -12.92 -17.55
C TYR A 404 22.45 -12.02 -16.61
N PHE A 405 23.12 -12.57 -15.60
CA PHE A 405 23.86 -11.79 -14.62
C PHE A 405 25.12 -11.14 -15.20
N LEU A 406 25.82 -11.78 -16.14
CA LEU A 406 26.95 -11.14 -16.84
C LEU A 406 26.57 -9.83 -17.56
N ARG A 407 25.29 -9.66 -17.93
CA ARG A 407 24.79 -8.42 -18.55
C ARG A 407 24.25 -7.41 -17.54
N ARG A 408 23.76 -7.87 -16.39
CA ARG A 408 23.04 -7.05 -15.42
C ARG A 408 23.87 -6.69 -14.18
N ASP A 409 24.52 -7.68 -13.59
CA ASP A 409 25.37 -7.56 -12.40
C ASP A 409 26.41 -8.70 -12.41
N PRO A 410 27.59 -8.49 -13.04
CA PRO A 410 28.64 -9.51 -13.13
C PRO A 410 29.12 -10.04 -11.78
N ALA A 411 29.04 -9.23 -10.71
CA ALA A 411 29.47 -9.63 -9.38
C ALA A 411 28.67 -10.83 -8.83
N GLN A 412 27.40 -11.01 -9.25
CA GLN A 412 26.63 -12.21 -8.90
C GLN A 412 27.24 -13.48 -9.49
N THR A 413 27.81 -13.40 -10.69
CA THR A 413 28.45 -14.55 -11.36
C THR A 413 29.80 -14.87 -10.73
N GLU A 414 30.51 -13.89 -10.18
CA GLU A 414 31.78 -14.11 -9.48
C GLU A 414 31.57 -14.74 -8.10
N ARG A 415 30.45 -14.44 -7.46
CA ARG A 415 30.10 -14.94 -6.11
C ARG A 415 29.58 -16.38 -6.12
N ALA A 416 28.88 -16.79 -7.17
CA ALA A 416 28.21 -18.08 -7.31
C ALA A 416 29.08 -19.09 -8.06
#